data_AF-X0LA16-F1
#
_entry.id   AF-X0LA16-F1
#
_cell.length_a   1.000
_cell.length_b   1.000
_cell.length_c   1.000
_cell.angle_alpha   90.00
_cell.angle_beta   90.00
_cell.angle_gamma   90.00
#
_symmetry.space_group_name_H-M   'P 1'
#
loop_
_entity.id
_entity.type
_entity.pdbx_description
1 polymer ?
#
loop_
_entity_poly.entity_id
_entity_poly.type
_entity_poly.pdbx_seq_one_letter_code
_entity_poly.pdbx_strand_id
1 'polypeptide(L)' 'MTYQHSQRQPWTGHATWHTNTSAGKGNDSTYLIIQNDGNPVLYNEGEVPIWAAASNK' A
#
# COMPACT_ATOMS: atom_id res chain seq x y z
N MET A 1 17.85 21.36 -23.12
CA MET A 1 17.27 20.80 -21.88
C MET A 1 17.03 19.32 -22.12
N THR A 2 17.95 18.47 -21.68
CA THR A 2 17.86 17.03 -21.92
C THR A 2 17.20 16.39 -20.71
N TYR A 3 15.99 15.85 -20.90
CA TYR A 3 15.35 14.99 -19.91
C TYR A 3 16.15 13.71 -19.77
N GLN A 4 16.75 13.46 -18.60
CA GLN A 4 17.28 12.15 -18.28
C GLN A 4 16.12 11.25 -17.83
N HIS A 5 15.73 10.29 -18.67
CA HIS A 5 14.83 9.22 -18.27
C HIS A 5 15.63 8.26 -17.37
N SER A 6 15.35 8.31 -16.07
CA SER A 6 15.91 7.40 -15.06
C SER A 6 15.68 5.95 -15.50
N GLN A 7 16.77 5.19 -15.55
CA GLN A 7 16.78 3.77 -15.89
C GLN A 7 15.85 3.04 -14.92
N ARG A 8 14.69 2.57 -15.41
CA ARG A 8 13.79 1.73 -14.61
C ARG A 8 14.56 0.48 -14.22
N GLN A 9 14.56 0.17 -12.92
CA GLN A 9 15.22 -1.02 -12.40
C GLN A 9 14.69 -2.26 -13.15
N PRO A 10 15.55 -3.20 -13.58
CA PRO A 10 15.09 -4.44 -14.19
C PRO A 10 14.12 -5.14 -13.23
N TRP A 11 13.01 -5.66 -13.74
CA TRP A 11 11.95 -6.27 -12.92
C TRP A 11 12.49 -7.50 -12.19
N THR A 12 13.01 -7.32 -10.98
CA THR A 12 13.59 -8.40 -10.14
C THR A 12 12.53 -9.22 -9.42
N GLY A 13 11.24 -8.95 -9.65
CA GLY A 13 10.14 -9.49 -8.84
C GLY A 13 10.11 -8.93 -7.40
N HIS A 14 11.03 -8.03 -7.07
CA HIS A 14 11.11 -7.43 -5.74
C HIS A 14 10.15 -6.23 -5.65
N ALA A 15 9.22 -6.29 -4.70
CA ALA A 15 8.26 -5.21 -4.49
C ALA A 15 8.99 -3.91 -4.13
N THR A 16 8.87 -2.88 -4.96
CA THR A 16 9.44 -1.55 -4.71
C THR A 16 8.73 -0.82 -3.56
N TRP A 17 7.48 -1.21 -3.28
CA TRP A 17 6.67 -0.66 -2.20
C TRP A 17 5.76 -1.75 -1.63
N HIS A 18 5.47 -1.65 -0.34
CA HIS A 18 4.52 -2.50 0.38
C HIS A 18 4.04 -1.77 1.65
N THR A 19 2.85 -2.14 2.13
CA THR A 19 2.26 -1.61 3.40
C THR A 19 2.91 -2.20 4.65
N ASN A 20 3.74 -3.23 4.50
CA ASN A 20 4.39 -3.97 5.59
C ASN A 20 3.39 -4.65 6.55
N THR A 21 2.27 -5.16 6.02
CA THR A 21 1.20 -5.80 6.82
C THR A 21 1.13 -7.31 6.70
N SER A 22 1.82 -7.94 5.74
CA SER A 22 1.72 -9.39 5.50
C SER A 22 2.20 -10.25 6.67
N ALA A 23 3.09 -9.73 7.52
CA ALA A 23 3.57 -10.41 8.71
C ALA A 23 2.73 -10.03 9.94
N GLY A 24 1.81 -10.92 10.35
CA GLY A 24 1.15 -10.87 11.66
C GLY A 24 0.06 -9.82 11.83
N LYS A 25 -0.28 -9.04 10.79
CA LYS A 25 -1.40 -8.09 10.81
C LYS A 25 -2.47 -8.42 9.77
N GLY A 26 -2.05 -8.69 8.55
CA GLY A 26 -2.89 -9.08 7.43
C GLY A 26 -2.82 -10.57 7.15
N ASN A 27 -3.82 -11.04 6.41
CA ASN A 27 -4.01 -12.40 5.92
C ASN A 27 -4.77 -12.35 4.58
N ASP A 28 -5.17 -13.49 4.05
CA ASP A 28 -5.88 -13.59 2.76
C ASP A 28 -7.28 -12.94 2.78
N SER A 29 -7.83 -12.67 3.96
CA SER A 29 -9.09 -11.95 4.16
C SER A 29 -8.93 -10.43 4.21
N THR A 30 -7.70 -9.91 4.11
CA THR A 30 -7.44 -8.46 4.20
C THR A 30 -7.95 -7.73 2.95
N TYR A 31 -8.63 -6.61 3.15
CA TYR A 31 -9.19 -5.81 2.07
C TYR A 31 -8.83 -4.33 2.20
N LEU A 32 -8.80 -3.64 1.05
CA LEU A 32 -8.52 -2.21 0.94
C LEU A 32 -9.85 -1.45 0.77
N ILE A 33 -10.03 -0.39 1.55
CA ILE A 33 -11.08 0.61 1.34
C ILE A 33 -10.44 1.97 1.07
N ILE A 34 -10.97 2.70 0.09
CA ILE A 34 -10.75 4.14 -0.06
C ILE A 34 -11.88 4.86 0.69
N GLN A 35 -11.54 5.57 1.76
CA GLN A 35 -12.49 6.32 2.56
C GLN A 35 -12.92 7.63 1.85
N ASN A 36 -13.98 8.28 2.35
CA ASN A 36 -14.55 9.49 1.75
C ASN A 36 -13.56 10.68 1.69
N ASP A 37 -12.56 10.70 2.56
CA ASP A 37 -11.48 11.69 2.59
C ASP A 37 -10.31 11.32 1.64
N GLY A 38 -10.44 10.23 0.87
CA GLY A 38 -9.42 9.74 -0.04
C GLY A 38 -8.33 8.91 0.64
N ASN A 39 -8.42 8.63 1.95
CA ASN A 39 -7.45 7.83 2.67
C ASN A 39 -7.60 6.32 2.32
N PRO A 40 -6.55 5.66 1.78
CA PRO A 40 -6.52 4.22 1.62
C PRO A 40 -6.23 3.53 2.95
N VAL A 41 -7.11 2.61 3.35
CA VAL A 41 -7.01 1.87 4.62
C VAL A 41 -7.14 0.37 4.37
N LEU A 42 -6.21 -0.41 4.93
CA LEU A 42 -6.33 -1.86 4.97
C LEU A 42 -7.07 -2.30 6.23
N TYR A 43 -8.04 -3.19 6.05
CA TYR A 43 -8.83 -3.79 7.11
C TYR A 43 -8.64 -5.30 7.14
N ASN A 44 -8.70 -5.89 8.33
CA ASN A 44 -8.83 -7.34 8.49
C ASN A 44 -10.31 -7.77 8.42
N GLU A 45 -10.55 -9.08 8.49
CA GLU A 45 -11.89 -9.70 8.47
C GLU A 45 -12.85 -9.23 9.58
N GLY A 46 -12.32 -8.65 10.67
CA GLY A 46 -13.10 -8.08 11.77
C GLY A 46 -13.37 -6.58 11.63
N GLU A 47 -13.20 -6.02 10.43
CA GLU A 47 -13.34 -4.58 10.15
C GLU A 47 -12.39 -3.69 10.97
N VAL A 48 -11.27 -4.25 11.45
CA VAL A 48 -10.26 -3.50 12.21
C VAL A 48 -9.21 -2.94 11.25
N PRO A 49 -8.92 -1.63 11.28
CA PRO A 49 -7.88 -1.03 10.45
C PRO A 49 -6.50 -1.50 10.91
N ILE A 50 -5.72 -2.07 9.99
CA ILE A 50 -4.37 -2.59 10.26
C ILE A 50 -3.25 -1.72 9.64
N TRP A 51 -3.60 -0.83 8.71
CA TRP A 51 -2.71 0.17 8.10
C TRP A 51 -3.51 1.29 7.41
N ALA A 52 -2.95 2.50 7.35
CA ALA A 52 -3.48 3.64 6.59
C ALA A 52 -2.33 4.42 5.89
N ALA A 53 -2.57 4.95 4.69
CA ALA A 53 -1.56 5.63 3.88
C ALA A 53 -1.17 7.05 4.35
N ALA A 54 -1.61 7.41 5.56
CA ALA A 54 -1.78 8.78 6.07
C ALA A 54 -2.99 9.49 5.45
N SER A 55 -3.89 9.94 6.33
CA SER A 55 -4.96 10.88 6.00
C SER A 55 -4.35 12.26 5.77
N ASN A 56 -4.37 12.75 4.54
CA ASN A 56 -4.14 14.16 4.27
C ASN A 56 -5.49 14.88 4.28
N LYS A 57 -5.53 16.01 4.98
CA LYS A 57 -6.72 16.82 5.26
C LYS A 57 -7.52 17.21 4.03
#